data_AF-A0A2D6KE57-F1
#
_entry.id   AF-A0A2D6KE57-F1
#
_cell.length_a   1.000
_cell.length_b   1.000
_cell.length_c   1.000
_cell.angle_alpha   90.00
_cell.angle_beta   90.00
_cell.angle_gamma   90.00
#
_symmetry.space_group_name_H-M   'P 1'
#
loop_
_entity.id
_entity.type
_entity.pdbx_description
1 polymer ?
#
loop_
_entity_poly.entity_id
_entity_poly.type
_entity_poly.pdbx_seq_one_letter_code
_entity_poly.pdbx_strand_id
1 'polypeptide(L)'
;MIKPRLRSVQLDLEGITKGSVVEERDFMFEVDREKAFKKLASKQFKDPTLALREIVSNALDSYAGTDSTQTVDIVLDGYHFEVMDYGEGFTEDKIDCLRTLGQSDKRGEEGFIGRFGIGFASLFHPDLSVQRVLIDTKVNGGYERLEFSVEDIGVTLKRYDLEGVPPFSTRVRAEFGDLSMKRLGEMRETLENEAKYMNADIVLNGKDISGKELFNQTRRYMLDLEGRVTGRICFFDGEDEREKNTKPKVALLSHNVYVEHGYSDIFVRRNERDFALPPFFGFVNCDDLNVITSRNDFKKDERYKAFTGEVRREVRKKFRELCGEVGETRDSELRKILMKSFIYNQNFYFGQYHPDKIQDACAKALEDAPIFTAWNHRGVFSLRQLHSIGRRQGHLLFARNGDTTELLDLQGYEAPIVRMEDHCYPTFKGIETFALDALHTWKGQTNEEFYEKLVQKGVIDPEKLKTRVDVVEEDSLSNNERNFLTGLRGILQSSMVKETLAKLGLDTDYSIHIADITPTGVAACYSDLGNHICINRANSISAQYMMEQEGNTALFYIPILAHELSHNIAGRHDNPFYNLSDELSSKLTLAIAEEMVT
;
A
#
# COMPACT_ATOMS: atom_id res chain seq x y z
N MET A 1 -14.76 -34.62 -53.58
CA MET A 1 -15.82 -33.79 -52.94
C MET A 1 -16.90 -34.72 -52.42
N ILE A 2 -16.86 -35.08 -51.14
CA ILE A 2 -17.82 -36.01 -50.51
C ILE A 2 -18.28 -35.35 -49.20
N LYS A 3 -19.54 -34.91 -49.16
CA LYS A 3 -20.18 -34.40 -47.95
C LYS A 3 -20.61 -35.60 -47.08
N PRO A 4 -20.33 -35.62 -45.77
CA PRO A 4 -20.91 -36.64 -44.90
C PRO A 4 -22.38 -36.30 -44.60
N ARG A 5 -23.27 -37.29 -44.83
CA ARG A 5 -24.67 -37.29 -44.38
C ARG A 5 -24.71 -37.78 -42.93
N LEU A 6 -25.24 -36.98 -42.02
CA LEU A 6 -25.62 -37.41 -40.68
C LEU A 6 -26.84 -38.34 -40.78
N ARG A 7 -26.72 -39.58 -40.31
CA ARG A 7 -27.86 -40.44 -39.95
C ARG A 7 -28.10 -40.26 -38.46
N SER A 8 -29.30 -39.84 -38.07
CA SER A 8 -29.77 -39.96 -36.70
C SER A 8 -30.08 -41.44 -36.41
N VAL A 9 -29.54 -41.95 -35.31
CA VAL A 9 -29.92 -43.23 -34.73
C VAL A 9 -30.81 -42.90 -33.53
N GLN A 10 -32.08 -43.33 -33.56
CA GLN A 10 -32.91 -43.37 -32.36
C GLN A 10 -32.49 -44.61 -31.55
N LEU A 11 -32.01 -44.40 -30.34
CA LEU A 11 -31.82 -45.46 -29.35
C LEU A 11 -33.06 -45.53 -28.47
N ASP A 12 -33.67 -46.71 -28.46
CA ASP A 12 -34.75 -47.10 -27.57
C ASP A 12 -34.14 -47.45 -26.19
N LEU A 13 -34.52 -46.71 -25.16
CA LEU A 13 -33.97 -46.81 -23.81
C LEU A 13 -35.04 -47.33 -22.85
N GLU A 14 -35.40 -48.61 -22.97
CA GLU A 14 -36.09 -49.33 -21.91
C GLU A 14 -35.21 -50.45 -21.35
N GLY A 15 -34.68 -50.20 -20.15
CA GLY A 15 -34.19 -51.22 -19.25
C GLY A 15 -32.70 -51.13 -18.96
N ILE A 16 -32.34 -50.50 -17.83
CA ILE A 16 -31.41 -51.04 -16.79
C ILE A 16 -31.38 -50.05 -15.59
N THR A 17 -32.09 -50.47 -14.54
CA THR A 17 -31.83 -50.38 -13.08
C THR A 17 -31.20 -49.12 -12.42
N LYS A 18 -32.04 -48.51 -11.57
CA LYS A 18 -31.80 -47.85 -10.27
C LYS A 18 -30.37 -47.86 -9.69
N GLY A 19 -29.82 -46.65 -9.56
CA GLY A 19 -28.87 -46.15 -8.55
C GLY A 19 -28.58 -44.67 -8.85
N SER A 20 -28.86 -43.75 -7.93
CA SER A 20 -28.97 -42.29 -8.20
C SER A 20 -27.64 -41.58 -8.43
N VAL A 21 -27.54 -40.83 -9.53
CA VAL A 21 -26.55 -39.76 -9.74
C VAL A 21 -26.81 -38.66 -8.71
N VAL A 22 -25.77 -38.28 -7.95
CA VAL A 22 -25.90 -37.26 -6.88
C VAL A 22 -25.42 -35.89 -7.35
N GLU A 23 -24.49 -35.82 -8.31
CA GLU A 23 -24.19 -34.61 -9.09
C GLU A 23 -23.36 -35.02 -10.32
N GLU A 24 -23.76 -34.55 -11.50
CA GLU A 24 -22.95 -34.56 -12.73
C GLU A 24 -22.99 -33.14 -13.29
N ARG A 25 -21.83 -32.48 -13.41
CA ARG A 25 -21.71 -31.15 -14.02
C ARG A 25 -20.71 -31.21 -15.16
N ASP A 26 -21.19 -30.89 -16.35
CA ASP A 26 -20.37 -30.69 -17.55
C ASP A 26 -19.76 -29.28 -17.64
N PHE A 27 -19.74 -28.50 -16.54
CA PHE A 27 -19.43 -27.06 -16.50
C PHE A 27 -20.56 -26.18 -17.06
N MET A 28 -20.81 -25.02 -16.44
CA MET A 28 -22.04 -24.21 -16.64
C MET A 28 -22.00 -23.29 -17.89
N PHE A 29 -20.90 -23.24 -18.63
CA PHE A 29 -20.75 -22.42 -19.83
C PHE A 29 -19.87 -23.13 -20.87
N GLU A 30 -20.21 -23.06 -22.16
CA GLU A 30 -19.26 -23.28 -23.26
C GLU A 30 -18.19 -22.19 -23.18
N VAL A 31 -17.10 -22.50 -22.50
CA VAL A 31 -15.95 -21.63 -22.44
C VAL A 31 -15.18 -21.81 -23.73
N ASP A 32 -15.12 -20.75 -24.53
CA ASP A 32 -14.11 -20.59 -25.56
C ASP A 32 -12.73 -20.75 -24.91
N ARG A 33 -12.15 -21.94 -25.07
CA ARG A 33 -10.91 -22.38 -24.40
C ARG A 33 -9.75 -21.43 -24.71
N GLU A 34 -9.73 -20.90 -25.92
CA GLU A 34 -8.77 -19.89 -26.37
C GLU A 34 -8.94 -18.60 -25.56
N LYS A 35 -10.17 -18.06 -25.48
CA LYS A 35 -10.44 -16.84 -24.71
C LYS A 35 -10.22 -17.02 -23.21
N ALA A 36 -10.50 -18.19 -22.65
CA ALA A 36 -10.24 -18.43 -21.23
C ALA A 36 -8.75 -18.54 -20.93
N PHE A 37 -8.00 -19.28 -21.74
CA PHE A 37 -6.55 -19.38 -21.57
C PHE A 37 -5.88 -18.01 -21.75
N LYS A 38 -6.19 -17.29 -22.84
CA LYS A 38 -5.67 -15.94 -23.08
C LYS A 38 -6.06 -14.98 -21.96
N LYS A 39 -7.31 -14.99 -21.48
CA LYS A 39 -7.74 -14.12 -20.36
C LYS A 39 -7.07 -14.48 -19.04
N LEU A 40 -6.76 -15.75 -18.79
CA LEU A 40 -6.06 -16.17 -17.56
C LEU A 40 -4.59 -15.76 -17.63
N ALA A 41 -3.91 -16.06 -18.73
CA ALA A 41 -2.52 -15.65 -18.94
C ALA A 41 -2.38 -14.11 -18.93
N SER A 42 -3.27 -13.39 -19.62
CA SER A 42 -3.18 -11.93 -19.77
C SER A 42 -3.62 -11.12 -18.55
N LYS A 43 -4.27 -11.75 -17.56
CA LYS A 43 -4.73 -11.07 -16.33
C LYS A 43 -3.92 -11.45 -15.10
N GLN A 44 -3.00 -12.39 -15.22
CA GLN A 44 -2.23 -12.89 -14.09
C GLN A 44 -1.22 -11.85 -13.59
N PHE A 45 -0.55 -11.17 -14.51
CA PHE A 45 0.38 -10.10 -14.20
C PHE A 45 0.04 -8.87 -15.01
N LYS A 46 0.12 -7.69 -14.37
CA LYS A 46 0.04 -6.42 -15.09
C LYS A 46 1.27 -6.21 -15.99
N ASP A 47 2.40 -6.80 -15.59
CA ASP A 47 3.64 -6.83 -16.36
C ASP A 47 3.96 -8.27 -16.80
N PRO A 48 3.92 -8.57 -18.10
CA PRO A 48 4.21 -9.90 -18.64
C PRO A 48 5.61 -10.41 -18.32
N THR A 49 6.59 -9.51 -18.09
CA THR A 49 7.98 -9.93 -17.80
C THR A 49 8.12 -10.69 -16.48
N LEU A 50 7.14 -10.55 -15.57
CA LEU A 50 7.11 -11.29 -14.30
C LEU A 50 6.94 -12.79 -14.50
N ALA A 51 6.51 -13.25 -15.68
CA ALA A 51 6.51 -14.67 -16.03
C ALA A 51 7.92 -15.27 -15.96
N LEU A 52 8.96 -14.49 -16.32
CA LEU A 52 10.34 -14.97 -16.32
C LEU A 52 10.83 -15.20 -14.89
N ARG A 53 10.43 -14.32 -13.96
CA ARG A 53 10.76 -14.46 -12.53
C ARG A 53 10.28 -15.81 -12.00
N GLU A 54 9.07 -16.21 -12.35
CA GLU A 54 8.51 -17.48 -11.90
C GLU A 54 9.34 -18.69 -12.38
N ILE A 55 9.83 -18.67 -13.61
CA ILE A 55 10.68 -19.74 -14.14
C ILE A 55 12.03 -19.78 -13.41
N VAL A 56 12.64 -18.62 -13.16
CA VAL A 56 13.88 -18.53 -12.37
C VAL A 56 13.65 -19.00 -10.93
N SER A 57 12.54 -18.62 -10.29
CA SER A 57 12.19 -19.08 -8.95
C SER A 57 12.00 -20.60 -8.90
N ASN A 58 11.33 -21.19 -9.88
CA ASN A 58 11.18 -22.66 -9.95
C ASN A 58 12.52 -23.38 -10.14
N ALA A 59 13.42 -22.79 -10.95
CA ALA A 59 14.78 -23.30 -11.10
C ALA A 59 15.54 -23.27 -9.76
N LEU A 60 15.42 -22.20 -8.97
CA LEU A 60 16.04 -22.08 -7.65
C LEU A 60 15.43 -23.05 -6.63
N ASP A 61 14.10 -23.18 -6.59
CA ASP A 61 13.40 -24.09 -5.69
C ASP A 61 13.83 -25.54 -5.90
N SER A 62 14.23 -25.91 -7.13
CA SER A 62 14.71 -27.26 -7.46
C SER A 62 15.98 -27.66 -6.69
N TYR A 63 16.72 -26.70 -6.12
CA TYR A 63 17.92 -26.95 -5.33
C TYR A 63 17.64 -27.27 -3.86
N ALA A 64 16.43 -27.01 -3.34
CA ALA A 64 16.12 -27.08 -1.91
C ALA A 64 16.36 -28.48 -1.27
N GLY A 65 16.42 -29.54 -2.09
CA GLY A 65 16.73 -30.90 -1.67
C GLY A 65 18.09 -31.43 -2.15
N THR A 66 18.99 -30.57 -2.66
CA THR A 66 20.24 -30.99 -3.30
C THR A 66 21.47 -30.31 -2.69
N ASP A 67 22.61 -31.00 -2.69
CA ASP A 67 23.92 -30.41 -2.34
C ASP A 67 24.59 -29.67 -3.52
N SER A 68 23.84 -29.42 -4.60
CA SER A 68 24.37 -28.81 -5.82
C SER A 68 24.70 -27.33 -5.58
N THR A 69 25.94 -26.94 -5.86
CA THR A 69 26.39 -25.54 -5.84
C THR A 69 26.48 -24.93 -7.24
N GLN A 70 25.92 -25.61 -8.25
CA GLN A 70 26.00 -25.16 -9.63
C GLN A 70 25.05 -23.99 -9.90
N THR A 71 25.52 -23.06 -10.73
CA THR A 71 24.81 -21.83 -11.06
C THR A 71 23.57 -22.08 -11.90
N VAL A 72 22.52 -21.27 -11.72
CA VAL A 72 21.42 -21.20 -12.69
C VAL A 72 21.89 -20.40 -13.89
N ASP A 73 21.87 -21.01 -15.07
CA ASP A 73 22.26 -20.36 -16.33
C ASP A 73 21.02 -19.89 -17.08
N ILE A 74 21.03 -18.62 -17.47
CA ILE A 74 19.94 -17.96 -18.18
C ILE A 74 20.47 -17.44 -19.51
N VAL A 75 19.84 -17.85 -20.61
CA VAL A 75 20.06 -17.26 -21.92
C VAL A 75 18.84 -16.42 -22.29
N LEU A 76 19.06 -15.19 -22.73
CA LEU A 76 18.00 -14.31 -23.18
C LEU A 76 18.46 -13.51 -24.39
N ASP A 77 17.82 -13.76 -25.53
CA ASP A 77 17.97 -13.01 -26.76
C ASP A 77 16.61 -12.71 -27.43
N GLY A 78 16.63 -12.16 -28.65
CA GLY A 78 15.41 -11.80 -29.37
C GLY A 78 14.58 -12.99 -29.86
N TYR A 79 15.11 -14.22 -29.78
CA TYR A 79 14.49 -15.43 -30.30
C TYR A 79 14.08 -16.40 -29.19
N HIS A 80 14.76 -16.39 -28.05
CA HIS A 80 14.40 -17.27 -26.94
C HIS A 80 14.85 -16.76 -25.57
N PHE A 81 14.17 -17.31 -24.56
CA PHE A 81 14.53 -17.28 -23.15
C PHE A 81 14.74 -18.71 -22.69
N GLU A 82 15.88 -19.00 -22.08
CA GLU A 82 16.22 -20.32 -21.57
C GLU A 82 16.71 -20.21 -20.14
N VAL A 83 16.25 -21.10 -19.27
CA VAL A 83 16.72 -21.26 -17.89
C VAL A 83 17.12 -22.71 -17.71
N MET A 84 18.33 -22.92 -17.21
CA MET A 84 18.89 -24.23 -16.94
C MET A 84 19.31 -24.34 -15.48
N ASP A 85 18.87 -25.39 -14.81
CA ASP A 85 19.22 -25.71 -13.42
C ASP A 85 19.79 -27.13 -13.27
N TYR A 86 20.38 -27.35 -12.10
CA TYR A 86 21.04 -28.59 -11.72
C TYR A 86 20.48 -29.14 -10.40
N GLY A 87 19.21 -28.84 -10.12
CA GLY A 87 18.51 -29.32 -8.93
C GLY A 87 18.00 -30.76 -9.07
N GLU A 88 16.85 -31.05 -8.49
CA GLU A 88 16.31 -32.41 -8.42
C GLU A 88 15.62 -32.92 -9.72
N GLY A 89 15.22 -32.02 -10.61
CA GLY A 89 14.40 -32.37 -11.78
C GLY A 89 12.89 -32.40 -11.47
N PHE A 90 12.14 -33.20 -12.23
CA PHE A 90 10.68 -33.31 -12.13
C PHE A 90 10.23 -34.67 -11.61
N THR A 91 9.15 -34.66 -10.85
CA THR A 91 8.36 -35.86 -10.52
C THR A 91 7.20 -35.99 -11.51
N GLU A 92 6.59 -37.18 -11.60
CA GLU A 92 5.36 -37.36 -12.41
C GLU A 92 4.25 -36.42 -11.97
N ASP A 93 4.11 -36.20 -10.66
CA ASP A 93 3.11 -35.28 -10.12
C ASP A 93 3.34 -33.84 -10.61
N LYS A 94 4.60 -33.38 -10.66
CA LYS A 94 4.96 -32.06 -11.23
C LYS A 94 4.63 -31.98 -12.71
N ILE A 95 4.85 -33.05 -13.47
CA ILE A 95 4.48 -33.13 -14.89
C ILE A 95 2.96 -33.03 -15.05
N ASP A 96 2.20 -33.77 -14.25
CA ASP A 96 0.73 -33.73 -14.32
C ASP A 96 0.16 -32.36 -13.94
N CYS A 97 0.86 -31.60 -13.09
CA CYS A 97 0.51 -30.21 -12.80
C CYS A 97 0.76 -29.26 -13.98
N LEU A 98 1.86 -29.44 -14.72
CA LEU A 98 2.10 -28.67 -15.95
C LEU A 98 1.07 -28.98 -17.05
N ARG A 99 0.53 -30.20 -17.06
CA ARG A 99 -0.46 -30.66 -18.05
C ARG A 99 -1.85 -30.12 -17.80
N THR A 100 -2.16 -29.74 -16.56
CA THR A 100 -3.51 -29.42 -16.14
C THR A 100 -3.57 -28.01 -15.55
N LEU A 101 -4.12 -27.08 -16.32
CA LEU A 101 -4.33 -25.71 -15.86
C LEU A 101 -5.18 -25.68 -14.58
N GLY A 102 -4.67 -25.07 -13.50
CA GLY A 102 -5.35 -25.05 -12.21
C GLY A 102 -4.92 -26.16 -11.24
N GLN A 103 -4.17 -27.17 -11.70
CA GLN A 103 -3.64 -28.26 -10.87
C GLN A 103 -2.26 -27.88 -10.33
N SER A 104 -2.02 -28.21 -9.06
CA SER A 104 -0.77 -27.97 -8.37
C SER A 104 -0.48 -29.16 -7.47
N ASP A 105 0.78 -29.57 -7.44
CA ASP A 105 1.36 -30.62 -6.58
C ASP A 105 1.28 -30.23 -5.11
N LYS A 106 1.11 -28.94 -4.84
CA LYS A 106 0.91 -28.34 -3.52
C LYS A 106 -0.57 -28.27 -3.11
N ARG A 107 -1.48 -29.00 -3.77
CA ARG A 107 -2.90 -29.08 -3.38
C ARG A 107 -3.08 -29.95 -2.13
N GLY A 108 -3.23 -29.29 -0.98
CA GLY A 108 -3.50 -29.94 0.31
C GLY A 108 -2.48 -29.58 1.39
N GLU A 109 -1.34 -29.05 0.98
CA GLU A 109 -0.36 -28.44 1.86
C GLU A 109 -0.72 -26.97 2.06
N GLU A 110 -1.15 -26.60 3.27
CA GLU A 110 -1.38 -25.21 3.66
C GLU A 110 -0.05 -24.45 3.65
N GLY A 111 0.39 -23.90 2.51
CA GLY A 111 1.67 -23.18 2.47
C GLY A 111 2.34 -22.83 1.12
N PHE A 112 1.94 -23.31 -0.05
CA PHE A 112 2.64 -22.90 -1.29
C PHE A 112 1.89 -22.02 -2.32
N ILE A 113 2.54 -20.92 -2.75
CA ILE A 113 2.00 -19.87 -3.65
C ILE A 113 1.58 -20.45 -5.02
N GLY A 114 2.14 -21.61 -5.39
CA GLY A 114 1.85 -22.33 -6.64
C GLY A 114 0.48 -23.00 -6.75
N ARG A 115 -0.46 -22.76 -5.82
CA ARG A 115 -1.74 -23.49 -5.63
C ARG A 115 -2.66 -23.61 -6.85
N PHE A 116 -2.40 -22.85 -7.92
CA PHE A 116 -3.19 -22.88 -9.15
C PHE A 116 -2.43 -23.35 -10.40
N GLY A 117 -1.13 -23.67 -10.32
CA GLY A 117 -0.36 -24.10 -11.50
C GLY A 117 -0.29 -23.06 -12.63
N ILE A 118 -0.63 -21.79 -12.36
CA ILE A 118 -0.76 -20.73 -13.38
C ILE A 118 0.59 -20.04 -13.62
N GLY A 119 1.57 -20.18 -12.71
CA GLY A 119 2.89 -19.56 -12.85
C GLY A 119 3.54 -19.87 -14.21
N PHE A 120 3.55 -21.15 -14.59
CA PHE A 120 4.02 -21.58 -15.91
C PHE A 120 3.15 -21.05 -17.05
N ALA A 121 1.81 -21.03 -16.87
CA ALA A 121 0.89 -20.54 -17.90
C ALA A 121 1.09 -19.06 -18.25
N SER A 122 1.68 -18.26 -17.34
CA SER A 122 2.01 -16.86 -17.59
C SER A 122 3.03 -16.65 -18.71
N LEU A 123 3.89 -17.65 -19.02
CA LEU A 123 4.81 -17.58 -20.16
C LEU A 123 4.07 -17.40 -21.49
N PHE A 124 2.84 -17.88 -21.59
CA PHE A 124 2.02 -17.77 -22.80
C PHE A 124 1.26 -16.44 -22.87
N HIS A 125 1.68 -15.43 -22.11
CA HIS A 125 1.13 -14.07 -22.22
C HIS A 125 1.33 -13.55 -23.66
N PRO A 126 0.28 -13.03 -24.33
CA PRO A 126 0.36 -12.59 -25.73
C PRO A 126 1.50 -11.60 -26.01
N ASP A 127 1.73 -10.65 -25.10
CA ASP A 127 2.82 -9.64 -25.23
C ASP A 127 4.25 -10.20 -25.18
N LEU A 128 4.44 -11.47 -24.78
CA LEU A 128 5.75 -12.13 -24.84
C LEU A 128 5.99 -12.80 -26.20
N SER A 129 4.97 -12.88 -27.07
CA SER A 129 5.06 -13.51 -28.40
C SER A 129 5.63 -14.94 -28.37
N VAL A 130 5.40 -15.69 -27.29
CA VAL A 130 5.87 -17.09 -27.18
C VAL A 130 5.14 -17.96 -28.20
N GLN A 131 5.91 -18.69 -29.00
CA GLN A 131 5.40 -19.66 -29.97
C GLN A 131 5.53 -21.09 -29.46
N ARG A 132 6.58 -21.36 -28.68
CA ARG A 132 6.86 -22.70 -28.17
C ARG A 132 7.56 -22.63 -26.82
N VAL A 133 7.29 -23.60 -25.95
CA VAL A 133 8.05 -23.82 -24.72
C VAL A 133 8.50 -25.28 -24.69
N LEU A 134 9.79 -25.51 -24.49
CA LEU A 134 10.41 -26.82 -24.34
C LEU A 134 10.87 -26.97 -22.89
N ILE A 135 10.51 -28.06 -22.25
CA ILE A 135 11.00 -28.44 -20.92
C ILE A 135 11.70 -29.78 -21.06
N ASP A 136 13.01 -29.77 -20.91
CA ASP A 136 13.84 -30.97 -20.86
C ASP A 136 14.20 -31.24 -19.41
N THR A 137 13.83 -32.39 -18.87
CA THR A 137 14.01 -32.64 -17.43
C THR A 137 14.25 -34.11 -17.10
N LYS A 138 14.97 -34.34 -16.00
CA LYS A 138 15.10 -35.68 -15.40
C LYS A 138 13.80 -36.04 -14.69
N VAL A 139 13.30 -37.26 -14.94
CA VAL A 139 12.05 -37.77 -14.35
C VAL A 139 12.27 -39.22 -13.94
N ASN A 140 12.16 -39.54 -12.65
CA ASN A 140 12.31 -40.91 -12.13
C ASN A 140 13.57 -41.67 -12.62
N GLY A 141 14.69 -40.97 -12.84
CA GLY A 141 15.93 -41.52 -13.38
C GLY A 141 15.99 -41.65 -14.91
N GLY A 142 14.90 -41.32 -15.61
CA GLY A 142 14.84 -41.10 -17.05
C GLY A 142 15.08 -39.64 -17.44
N TYR A 143 15.02 -39.38 -18.74
CA TYR A 143 15.14 -38.04 -19.32
C TYR A 143 14.02 -37.82 -20.30
N GLU A 144 13.30 -36.72 -20.15
CA GLU A 144 12.10 -36.45 -20.95
C GLU A 144 12.04 -35.02 -21.45
N ARG A 145 11.24 -34.81 -22.50
CA ARG A 145 10.88 -33.50 -23.04
C ARG A 145 9.37 -33.30 -23.05
N LEU A 146 8.93 -32.15 -22.54
CA LEU A 146 7.60 -31.61 -22.74
C LEU A 146 7.68 -30.45 -23.73
N GLU A 147 6.96 -30.54 -24.83
CA GLU A 147 6.88 -29.50 -25.87
C GLU A 147 5.48 -28.90 -25.89
N PHE A 148 5.39 -27.64 -25.49
CA PHE A 148 4.18 -26.83 -25.58
C PHE A 148 4.26 -25.95 -26.83
N SER A 149 3.33 -26.09 -27.77
CA SER A 149 3.27 -25.25 -28.98
C SER A 149 1.99 -24.43 -29.00
N VAL A 150 2.13 -23.12 -29.27
CA VAL A 150 1.01 -22.19 -29.39
C VAL A 150 0.43 -22.30 -30.81
N GLU A 151 -0.83 -22.70 -30.89
CA GLU A 151 -1.60 -22.87 -32.11
C GLU A 151 -2.84 -21.95 -32.08
N ASP A 152 -3.56 -21.82 -33.20
CA ASP A 152 -4.77 -20.98 -33.28
C ASP A 152 -5.83 -21.36 -32.24
N ILE A 153 -5.90 -22.64 -31.87
CA ILE A 153 -6.90 -23.19 -30.95
C ILE A 153 -6.47 -23.16 -29.47
N GLY A 154 -5.26 -22.68 -29.16
CA GLY A 154 -4.68 -22.68 -27.81
C GLY A 154 -3.29 -23.29 -27.75
N VAL A 155 -2.91 -23.82 -26.59
CA VAL A 155 -1.59 -24.47 -26.40
C VAL A 155 -1.74 -25.98 -26.51
N THR A 156 -0.93 -26.60 -27.37
CA THR A 156 -0.83 -28.06 -27.50
C THR A 156 0.38 -28.58 -26.74
N LEU A 157 0.33 -29.81 -26.25
CA LEU A 157 1.44 -30.45 -25.54
C LEU A 157 1.81 -31.78 -26.21
N LYS A 158 3.12 -32.02 -26.37
CA LYS A 158 3.71 -33.32 -26.70
C LYS A 158 4.73 -33.70 -25.63
N ARG A 159 4.80 -34.99 -25.28
CA ARG A 159 5.76 -35.55 -24.31
C ARG A 159 6.62 -36.59 -25.03
N TYR A 160 7.93 -36.58 -24.76
CA TYR A 160 8.91 -37.46 -25.40
C TYR A 160 9.84 -38.05 -24.35
N ASP A 161 10.08 -39.36 -24.44
CA ASP A 161 11.20 -40.00 -23.74
C ASP A 161 12.47 -39.78 -24.56
N LEU A 162 13.51 -39.25 -23.92
CA LEU A 162 14.79 -38.95 -24.55
C LEU A 162 15.85 -39.96 -24.11
N GLU A 163 16.77 -40.29 -25.02
CA GLU A 163 17.90 -41.15 -24.71
C GLU A 163 19.04 -40.37 -24.02
N GLY A 164 19.70 -41.02 -23.06
CA GLY A 164 20.91 -40.51 -22.40
C GLY A 164 20.65 -39.84 -21.05
N VAL A 165 21.70 -39.24 -20.50
CA VAL A 165 21.65 -38.48 -19.23
C VAL A 165 21.98 -37.03 -19.56
N PRO A 166 21.06 -36.07 -19.33
CA PRO A 166 21.34 -34.67 -19.61
C PRO A 166 22.41 -34.14 -18.65
N PRO A 167 23.23 -33.18 -19.09
CA PRO A 167 24.22 -32.54 -18.22
C PRO A 167 23.57 -31.64 -17.16
N PHE A 168 22.29 -31.32 -17.31
CA PHE A 168 21.46 -30.50 -16.41
C PHE A 168 20.34 -31.34 -15.78
N SER A 169 19.62 -30.78 -14.81
CA SER A 169 18.45 -31.43 -14.23
C SER A 169 17.17 -30.99 -14.92
N THR A 170 16.94 -29.68 -15.04
CA THR A 170 15.86 -29.14 -15.87
C THR A 170 16.38 -28.01 -16.75
N ARG A 171 15.86 -27.95 -17.97
CA ARG A 171 16.03 -26.83 -18.90
C ARG A 171 14.66 -26.42 -19.43
N VAL A 172 14.28 -25.18 -19.19
CA VAL A 172 13.07 -24.55 -19.73
C VAL A 172 13.48 -23.55 -20.80
N ARG A 173 13.01 -23.73 -22.04
CA ARG A 173 13.30 -22.87 -23.19
C ARG A 173 12.01 -22.38 -23.81
N ALA A 174 11.74 -21.09 -23.73
CA ALA A 174 10.65 -20.41 -24.42
C ALA A 174 11.17 -19.76 -25.71
N GLU A 175 10.61 -20.15 -26.85
CA GLU A 175 10.92 -19.61 -28.18
C GLU A 175 9.90 -18.53 -28.55
N PHE A 176 10.40 -17.37 -28.98
CA PHE A 176 9.62 -16.20 -29.36
C PHE A 176 9.48 -16.11 -30.88
N GLY A 177 8.37 -15.54 -31.35
CA GLY A 177 8.17 -15.22 -32.75
C GLY A 177 8.89 -13.94 -33.16
N ASP A 178 8.38 -12.80 -32.72
CA ASP A 178 8.97 -11.48 -32.94
C ASP A 178 8.91 -10.69 -31.63
N LEU A 179 10.07 -10.58 -30.97
CA LEU A 179 10.22 -9.87 -29.71
C LEU A 179 10.90 -8.52 -29.97
N SER A 180 10.19 -7.42 -29.70
CA SER A 180 10.77 -6.09 -29.87
C SER A 180 12.01 -5.90 -28.98
N MET A 181 13.00 -5.14 -29.48
CA MET A 181 14.19 -4.78 -28.70
C MET A 181 13.86 -4.08 -27.37
N LYS A 182 12.78 -3.30 -27.33
CA LYS A 182 12.29 -2.67 -26.11
C LYS A 182 11.88 -3.73 -25.09
N ARG A 183 11.05 -4.70 -25.49
CA ARG A 183 10.58 -5.78 -24.61
C ARG A 183 11.73 -6.65 -24.13
N LEU A 184 12.70 -6.96 -25.00
CA LEU A 184 13.92 -7.66 -24.64
C LEU A 184 14.72 -6.91 -23.55
N GLY A 185 14.80 -5.58 -23.65
CA GLY A 185 15.39 -4.72 -22.63
C GLY A 185 14.66 -4.79 -21.28
N GLU A 186 13.33 -4.71 -21.30
CA GLU A 186 12.49 -4.82 -20.09
C GLU A 186 12.61 -6.20 -19.41
N MET A 187 12.65 -7.28 -20.21
CA MET A 187 12.85 -8.64 -19.71
C MET A 187 14.23 -8.80 -19.06
N ARG A 188 15.29 -8.26 -19.69
CA ARG A 188 16.64 -8.25 -19.12
C ARG A 188 16.69 -7.47 -17.81
N GLU A 189 16.13 -6.27 -17.78
CA GLU A 189 16.06 -5.44 -16.58
C GLU A 189 15.30 -6.16 -15.45
N THR A 190 14.20 -6.84 -15.79
CA THR A 190 13.44 -7.64 -14.83
C THR A 190 14.31 -8.75 -14.23
N LEU A 191 14.98 -9.54 -15.06
CA LEU A 191 15.89 -10.61 -14.58
C LEU A 191 17.03 -10.06 -13.72
N GLU A 192 17.70 -8.98 -14.17
CA GLU A 192 18.78 -8.35 -13.41
C GLU A 192 18.28 -7.77 -12.08
N ASN A 193 17.08 -7.20 -12.04
CA ASN A 193 16.51 -6.68 -10.81
C ASN A 193 16.09 -7.79 -9.85
N GLU A 194 15.44 -8.85 -10.33
CA GLU A 194 15.02 -9.96 -9.49
C GLU A 194 16.21 -10.74 -8.94
N ALA A 195 17.24 -10.98 -9.76
CA ALA A 195 18.46 -11.65 -9.33
C ALA A 195 19.17 -10.93 -8.18
N LYS A 196 19.07 -9.59 -8.06
CA LYS A 196 19.62 -8.82 -6.92
C LYS A 196 19.11 -9.26 -5.56
N TYR A 197 17.91 -9.82 -5.52
CA TYR A 197 17.23 -10.25 -4.29
C TYR A 197 17.33 -11.77 -4.05
N MET A 198 17.88 -12.51 -5.01
CA MET A 198 18.02 -13.96 -4.93
C MET A 198 19.42 -14.30 -4.39
N ASN A 199 19.47 -15.07 -3.30
CA ASN A 199 20.73 -15.58 -2.75
C ASN A 199 21.18 -16.84 -3.51
N ALA A 200 21.47 -16.69 -4.79
CA ALA A 200 21.89 -17.78 -5.66
C ALA A 200 22.87 -17.28 -6.71
N ASP A 201 23.74 -18.18 -7.16
CA ASP A 201 24.64 -17.89 -8.27
C ASP A 201 23.86 -18.00 -9.59
N ILE A 202 23.59 -16.85 -10.20
CA ILE A 202 22.80 -16.70 -11.43
C ILE A 202 23.65 -16.03 -12.51
N VAL A 203 23.70 -16.67 -13.68
CA VAL A 203 24.41 -16.16 -14.84
C VAL A 203 23.40 -15.82 -15.93
N LEU A 204 23.46 -14.61 -16.48
CA LEU A 204 22.63 -14.16 -17.60
C LEU A 204 23.50 -13.87 -18.81
N ASN A 205 23.35 -14.66 -19.89
CA ASN A 205 24.14 -14.58 -21.11
C ASN A 205 25.66 -14.60 -20.81
N GLY A 206 26.09 -15.47 -19.90
CA GLY A 206 27.48 -15.58 -19.47
C GLY A 206 27.97 -14.50 -18.49
N LYS A 207 27.13 -13.53 -18.11
CA LYS A 207 27.45 -12.50 -17.12
C LYS A 207 26.85 -12.87 -15.76
N ASP A 208 27.67 -12.90 -14.70
CA ASP A 208 27.20 -13.01 -13.31
C ASP A 208 26.26 -11.83 -12.98
N ILE A 209 25.01 -12.14 -12.62
CA ILE A 209 23.99 -11.18 -12.16
C ILE A 209 23.53 -11.49 -10.73
N SER A 210 24.23 -12.38 -10.03
CA SER A 210 23.88 -12.86 -8.69
C SER A 210 23.73 -11.70 -7.71
N GLY A 211 22.70 -11.77 -6.87
CA GLY A 211 22.37 -10.75 -5.90
C GLY A 211 23.35 -10.68 -4.74
N LYS A 212 24.48 -10.01 -4.96
CA LYS A 212 25.41 -9.63 -3.88
C LYS A 212 25.10 -8.25 -3.30
N GLU A 213 24.23 -7.45 -3.93
CA GLU A 213 24.01 -6.05 -3.55
C GLU A 213 23.19 -5.88 -2.26
N LEU A 214 22.09 -6.61 -2.04
CA LEU A 214 21.33 -6.46 -0.79
C LEU A 214 22.12 -6.88 0.45
N PHE A 215 22.93 -7.94 0.31
CA PHE A 215 23.76 -8.45 1.40
C PHE A 215 24.99 -7.59 1.68
N ASN A 216 25.42 -6.73 0.73
CA ASN A 216 26.64 -5.92 0.87
C ASN A 216 26.38 -4.41 1.03
N GLN A 217 25.14 -3.92 0.89
CA GLN A 217 24.83 -2.54 1.23
C GLN A 217 24.94 -2.34 2.75
N THR A 218 26.07 -1.78 3.21
CA THR A 218 26.19 -1.24 4.56
C THR A 218 25.61 0.16 4.60
N ARG A 219 24.36 0.28 5.07
CA ARG A 219 23.80 1.58 5.46
C ARG A 219 24.04 1.83 6.95
N ARG A 220 24.13 3.09 7.33
CA ARG A 220 24.54 3.51 8.69
C ARG A 220 23.56 3.07 9.79
N TYR A 221 22.27 2.96 9.46
CA TYR A 221 21.19 2.58 10.38
C TYR A 221 20.65 1.18 10.10
N MET A 222 21.57 0.24 9.85
CA MET A 222 21.20 -1.15 9.71
C MET A 222 21.16 -1.86 11.06
N LEU A 223 20.24 -2.80 11.12
CA LEU A 223 20.07 -3.79 12.15
C LEU A 223 20.36 -5.14 11.52
N ASP A 224 21.47 -5.75 11.92
CA ASP A 224 21.71 -7.16 11.68
C ASP A 224 20.91 -7.96 12.73
N LEU A 225 20.07 -8.88 12.26
CA LEU A 225 19.36 -9.84 13.08
C LEU A 225 20.22 -11.10 13.16
N GLU A 226 20.44 -11.58 14.37
CA GLU A 226 21.24 -12.78 14.66
C GLU A 226 20.43 -13.75 15.51
N GLY A 227 20.65 -15.05 15.31
CA GLY A 227 20.00 -16.12 16.06
C GLY A 227 18.92 -16.83 15.24
N ARG A 228 17.75 -17.05 15.86
CA ARG A 228 16.64 -17.79 15.23
C ARG A 228 16.03 -17.06 14.03
N VAL A 229 16.02 -15.73 14.11
CA VAL A 229 15.73 -14.87 12.98
C VAL A 229 17.02 -14.19 12.59
N THR A 230 17.44 -14.43 11.36
CA THR A 230 18.59 -13.77 10.76
C THR A 230 18.14 -12.74 9.75
N GLY A 231 19.05 -11.90 9.30
CA GLY A 231 18.76 -10.95 8.22
C GLY A 231 19.23 -9.55 8.55
N ARG A 232 18.78 -8.60 7.75
CA ARG A 232 19.26 -7.23 7.80
C ARG A 232 18.14 -6.26 7.45
N ILE A 233 17.87 -5.37 8.37
CA ILE A 233 16.84 -4.34 8.25
C ILE A 233 17.52 -2.98 8.27
N CYS A 234 17.12 -2.07 7.40
CA CYS A 234 17.59 -0.69 7.39
C CYS A 234 16.45 0.29 7.67
N PHE A 235 16.64 1.16 8.65
CA PHE A 235 15.81 2.34 8.84
C PHE A 235 16.20 3.43 7.83
N PHE A 236 15.22 4.17 7.32
CA PHE A 236 15.47 5.20 6.32
C PHE A 236 14.51 6.38 6.46
N ASP A 237 14.92 7.53 5.96
CA ASP A 237 14.15 8.77 6.01
C ASP A 237 13.18 8.93 4.84
N GLY A 238 13.16 8.01 3.87
CA GLY A 238 12.21 7.97 2.74
C GLY A 238 12.14 9.23 1.89
N GLU A 239 13.20 10.04 1.83
CA GLU A 239 13.26 11.22 0.96
C GLU A 239 13.76 10.90 -0.46
N ASP A 240 14.40 9.74 -0.67
CA ASP A 240 14.80 9.31 -2.01
C ASP A 240 13.55 9.22 -2.89
N GLU A 241 13.52 9.95 -4.01
CA GLU A 241 12.36 10.00 -4.90
C GLU A 241 12.02 8.63 -5.48
N ARG A 242 12.99 7.72 -5.54
CA ARG A 242 12.76 6.31 -5.90
C ARG A 242 11.97 5.55 -4.83
N GLU A 243 12.04 5.99 -3.58
CA GLU A 243 11.45 5.35 -2.40
C GLU A 243 10.07 5.97 -2.04
N LYS A 244 9.76 7.21 -2.46
CA LYS A 244 8.45 7.86 -2.18
C LYS A 244 7.23 7.08 -2.69
N ASN A 245 7.38 6.32 -3.78
CA ASN A 245 6.31 5.52 -4.38
C ASN A 245 6.33 4.04 -3.97
N THR A 246 7.38 3.59 -3.30
CA THR A 246 7.50 2.20 -2.86
C THR A 246 7.24 2.12 -1.36
N LYS A 247 6.06 1.61 -1.00
CA LYS A 247 5.78 1.26 0.41
C LYS A 247 6.95 0.42 0.95
N PRO A 248 7.39 0.64 2.21
CA PRO A 248 8.56 -0.05 2.74
C PRO A 248 8.29 -1.56 2.73
N LYS A 249 9.12 -2.31 2.00
CA LYS A 249 9.00 -3.75 1.85
C LYS A 249 10.16 -4.43 2.56
N VAL A 250 9.84 -5.46 3.32
CA VAL A 250 10.81 -6.38 3.88
C VAL A 250 10.65 -7.71 3.14
N ALA A 251 11.71 -8.15 2.48
CA ALA A 251 11.76 -9.47 1.88
C ALA A 251 11.82 -10.51 3.00
N LEU A 252 10.90 -11.46 2.98
CA LEU A 252 10.92 -12.59 3.88
C LEU A 252 11.60 -13.75 3.18
N LEU A 253 12.55 -14.37 3.87
CA LEU A 253 13.25 -15.56 3.44
C LEU A 253 12.99 -16.71 4.44
N SER A 254 12.97 -17.94 3.94
CA SER A 254 13.07 -19.18 4.73
C SER A 254 14.14 -20.03 4.08
N HIS A 255 15.15 -20.50 4.83
CA HIS A 255 16.32 -21.19 4.28
C HIS A 255 17.05 -20.35 3.20
N ASN A 256 17.05 -19.02 3.36
CA ASN A 256 17.53 -18.03 2.39
C ASN A 256 16.80 -18.06 1.03
N VAL A 257 15.69 -18.79 0.91
CA VAL A 257 14.82 -18.78 -0.26
C VAL A 257 13.78 -17.70 -0.08
N TYR A 258 13.57 -16.89 -1.12
CA TYR A 258 12.59 -15.82 -1.13
C TYR A 258 11.16 -16.37 -1.01
N VAL A 259 10.41 -15.86 -0.02
CA VAL A 259 9.02 -16.28 0.25
C VAL A 259 8.04 -15.19 -0.22
N GLU A 260 8.11 -13.99 0.34
CA GLU A 260 7.21 -12.87 0.02
C GLU A 260 7.83 -11.51 0.38
N HIS A 261 7.27 -10.41 -0.13
CA HIS A 261 7.47 -9.08 0.42
C HIS A 261 6.35 -8.74 1.42
N GLY A 262 6.67 -8.60 2.70
CA GLY A 262 5.76 -7.99 3.66
C GLY A 262 5.94 -6.47 3.68
N TYR A 263 4.86 -5.70 3.80
CA TYR A 263 4.99 -4.30 4.20
C TYR A 263 5.57 -4.23 5.61
N SER A 264 6.45 -3.26 5.89
CA SER A 264 6.99 -3.00 7.24
C SER A 264 5.88 -3.03 8.30
N ASP A 265 4.72 -2.48 7.96
CA ASP A 265 3.57 -2.33 8.85
C ASP A 265 3.03 -3.68 9.36
N ILE A 266 3.17 -4.75 8.56
CA ILE A 266 2.74 -6.11 8.94
C ILE A 266 3.60 -6.66 10.07
N PHE A 267 4.91 -6.36 10.06
CA PHE A 267 5.83 -6.79 11.10
C PHE A 267 5.68 -5.94 12.37
N VAL A 268 5.22 -4.70 12.23
CA VAL A 268 5.29 -3.70 13.30
C VAL A 268 3.98 -3.51 14.06
N ARG A 269 2.82 -3.53 13.39
CA ARG A 269 1.52 -3.28 14.04
C ARG A 269 0.85 -4.59 14.40
N ARG A 270 0.54 -4.83 15.69
CA ARG A 270 -0.38 -5.90 16.09
C ARG A 270 -1.81 -5.44 15.86
N ASN A 271 -2.11 -4.22 16.32
CA ASN A 271 -3.41 -3.54 16.27
C ASN A 271 -3.22 -2.04 15.95
N GLU A 272 -4.29 -1.33 15.61
CA GLU A 272 -4.28 0.13 15.31
C GLU A 272 -3.76 1.03 16.45
N ARG A 273 -3.65 0.49 17.68
CA ARG A 273 -3.24 1.21 18.89
C ARG A 273 -1.78 1.02 19.27
N ASP A 274 -1.02 0.18 18.56
CA ASP A 274 0.40 -0.01 18.87
C ASP A 274 1.24 1.14 18.33
N PHE A 275 2.31 1.47 19.06
CA PHE A 275 3.34 2.39 18.59
C PHE A 275 3.92 1.92 17.25
N ALA A 276 3.76 2.75 16.22
CA ALA A 276 4.30 2.55 14.89
C ALA A 276 5.81 2.82 14.90
N LEU A 277 6.60 1.87 14.45
CA LEU A 277 8.03 2.08 14.20
C LEU A 277 8.21 2.85 12.89
N PRO A 278 9.36 3.52 12.67
CA PRO A 278 9.66 4.13 11.39
C PRO A 278 9.60 3.08 10.27
N PRO A 279 9.34 3.51 9.02
CA PRO A 279 9.59 2.71 7.84
C PRO A 279 10.96 2.05 7.87
N PHE A 280 11.01 0.78 7.49
CA PHE A 280 12.25 0.08 7.24
C PHE A 280 12.09 -0.88 6.05
N PHE A 281 13.18 -1.12 5.35
CA PHE A 281 13.28 -2.13 4.30
C PHE A 281 14.41 -3.09 4.64
N GLY A 282 14.51 -4.17 3.89
CA GLY A 282 15.60 -5.13 4.03
C GLY A 282 15.08 -6.54 3.83
N PHE A 283 15.75 -7.49 4.45
CA PHE A 283 15.32 -8.88 4.43
C PHE A 283 15.42 -9.51 5.82
N VAL A 284 14.55 -10.46 6.08
CA VAL A 284 14.54 -11.26 7.30
C VAL A 284 14.44 -12.72 6.89
N ASN A 285 15.33 -13.55 7.41
CA ASN A 285 15.36 -14.98 7.18
C ASN A 285 15.00 -15.72 8.46
N CYS A 286 14.14 -16.73 8.37
CA CYS A 286 13.88 -17.63 9.47
C CYS A 286 13.56 -19.02 8.93
N ASP A 287 14.49 -19.95 9.16
CA ASP A 287 14.42 -21.31 8.64
C ASP A 287 13.30 -22.14 9.29
N ASP A 288 12.76 -21.67 10.42
CA ASP A 288 11.62 -22.30 11.08
C ASP A 288 10.27 -21.97 10.43
N LEU A 289 10.27 -21.02 9.47
CA LEU A 289 9.06 -20.64 8.76
C LEU A 289 8.74 -21.65 7.69
N ASN A 290 7.48 -22.06 7.67
CA ASN A 290 6.93 -22.71 6.49
C ASN A 290 6.94 -21.69 5.35
N VAL A 291 7.29 -22.14 4.15
CA VAL A 291 6.93 -21.41 2.93
C VAL A 291 5.40 -21.31 2.96
N ILE A 292 4.83 -20.10 2.77
CA ILE A 292 3.38 -19.87 2.83
C ILE A 292 2.79 -19.27 1.54
N THR A 293 1.56 -19.68 1.18
CA THR A 293 0.97 -19.47 -0.16
C THR A 293 0.44 -18.07 -0.39
N SER A 294 0.05 -17.44 0.71
CA SER A 294 -0.82 -16.29 0.68
C SER A 294 -0.60 -15.46 1.93
N ARG A 295 -0.71 -14.16 1.74
CA ARG A 295 -0.70 -13.15 2.80
C ARG A 295 -1.68 -13.44 3.96
N ASN A 296 -2.71 -14.25 3.74
CA ASN A 296 -3.68 -14.61 4.78
C ASN A 296 -3.23 -15.77 5.66
N ASP A 297 -2.40 -16.67 5.13
CA ASP A 297 -1.85 -17.80 5.88
C ASP A 297 -0.85 -17.32 6.95
N PHE A 298 -0.16 -16.21 6.67
CA PHE A 298 0.70 -15.48 7.62
C PHE A 298 0.01 -15.17 8.94
N LYS A 299 -1.28 -14.79 8.87
CA LYS A 299 -2.00 -14.32 10.06
C LYS A 299 -2.47 -15.47 10.96
N LYS A 300 -2.52 -16.69 10.43
CA LYS A 300 -3.05 -17.87 11.12
C LYS A 300 -1.94 -18.78 11.66
N ASP A 301 -0.74 -18.72 11.09
CA ASP A 301 0.38 -19.54 11.53
C ASP A 301 1.03 -18.98 12.82
N GLU A 302 1.00 -19.76 13.90
CA GLU A 302 1.61 -19.38 15.18
C GLU A 302 3.14 -19.26 15.10
N ARG A 303 3.82 -19.95 14.17
CA ARG A 303 5.26 -19.76 13.89
C ARG A 303 5.51 -18.38 13.31
N TYR A 304 4.68 -17.93 12.38
CA TYR A 304 4.74 -16.58 11.82
C TYR A 304 4.48 -15.51 12.87
N LYS A 305 3.54 -15.75 13.79
CA LYS A 305 3.29 -14.86 14.92
C LYS A 305 4.46 -14.79 15.90
N ALA A 306 5.10 -15.92 16.18
CA ALA A 306 6.32 -15.96 16.98
C ALA A 306 7.48 -15.21 16.29
N PHE A 307 7.70 -15.48 15.01
CA PHE A 307 8.67 -14.82 14.15
C PHE A 307 8.47 -13.31 14.07
N THR A 308 7.26 -12.84 13.77
CA THR A 308 6.94 -11.40 13.74
C THR A 308 7.12 -10.75 15.12
N GLY A 309 6.82 -11.48 16.20
CA GLY A 309 7.10 -11.04 17.56
C GLY A 309 8.60 -10.86 17.84
N GLU A 310 9.43 -11.76 17.32
CA GLU A 310 10.89 -11.70 17.43
C GLU A 310 11.49 -10.56 16.59
N VAL A 311 11.14 -10.45 15.31
CA VAL A 311 11.53 -9.31 14.46
C VAL A 311 11.14 -8.00 15.12
N ARG A 312 9.91 -7.88 15.63
CA ARG A 312 9.43 -6.68 16.32
C ARG A 312 10.25 -6.38 17.57
N ARG A 313 10.61 -7.39 18.36
CA ARG A 313 11.41 -7.21 19.57
C ARG A 313 12.78 -6.62 19.23
N GLU A 314 13.46 -7.15 18.21
CA GLU A 314 14.78 -6.69 17.79
C GLU A 314 14.71 -5.30 17.13
N VAL A 315 13.74 -5.05 16.24
CA VAL A 315 13.54 -3.72 15.65
C VAL A 315 13.24 -2.67 16.73
N ARG A 316 12.39 -3.00 17.72
CA ARG A 316 12.10 -2.11 18.86
C ARG A 316 13.33 -1.87 19.73
N LYS A 317 14.16 -2.89 19.94
CA LYS A 317 15.42 -2.76 20.68
C LYS A 317 16.36 -1.80 19.95
N LYS A 318 16.62 -2.01 18.67
CA LYS A 318 17.48 -1.12 17.88
C LYS A 318 16.93 0.29 17.80
N PHE A 319 15.61 0.45 17.64
CA PHE A 319 14.98 1.77 17.65
C PHE A 319 15.26 2.53 18.96
N ARG A 320 15.21 1.86 20.12
CA ARG A 320 15.56 2.49 21.41
C ARG A 320 17.04 2.87 21.50
N GLU A 321 17.93 2.03 20.96
CA GLU A 321 19.36 2.34 20.86
C GLU A 321 19.57 3.60 20.01
N LEU A 322 18.94 3.66 18.84
CA LEU A 322 18.93 4.83 17.94
C LEU A 322 18.41 6.10 18.64
N CYS A 323 17.34 6.00 19.44
CA CYS A 323 16.86 7.11 20.26
C CYS A 323 17.89 7.59 21.31
N GLY A 324 18.72 6.70 21.84
CA GLY A 324 19.82 7.07 22.74
C GLY A 324 20.99 7.72 22.00
N GLU A 325 21.39 7.13 20.87
CA GLU A 325 22.50 7.60 20.03
C GLU A 325 22.28 9.03 19.49
N VAL A 326 21.03 9.42 19.22
CA VAL A 326 20.73 10.76 18.69
C VAL A 326 21.05 11.89 19.67
N GLY A 327 21.11 11.61 20.98
CA GLY A 327 21.52 12.61 21.97
C GLY A 327 23.03 12.80 22.06
N GLU A 328 23.80 11.76 21.73
CA GLU A 328 25.26 11.79 21.71
C GLU A 328 25.80 12.31 20.38
N THR A 329 25.03 12.15 19.31
CA THR A 329 25.42 12.49 17.95
C THR A 329 24.71 13.75 17.45
N ARG A 330 25.40 14.60 16.68
CA ARG A 330 24.75 15.70 15.92
C ARG A 330 24.15 15.21 14.61
N ASP A 331 23.72 13.96 14.56
CA ASP A 331 23.36 13.31 13.32
C ASP A 331 22.02 13.82 12.80
N SER A 332 22.03 14.50 11.66
CA SER A 332 20.82 15.04 11.04
C SER A 332 19.95 13.95 10.41
N GLU A 333 20.56 12.91 9.85
CA GLU A 333 19.85 11.82 9.17
C GLU A 333 19.11 10.94 10.18
N LEU A 334 19.77 10.60 11.30
CA LEU A 334 19.13 9.86 12.40
C LEU A 334 17.93 10.64 12.97
N ARG A 335 18.07 11.96 13.13
CA ARG A 335 16.95 12.82 13.59
C ARG A 335 15.79 12.78 12.62
N LYS A 336 16.03 12.82 11.30
CA LYS A 336 14.98 12.68 10.29
C LYS A 336 14.24 11.34 10.41
N ILE A 337 14.97 10.24 10.56
CA ILE A 337 14.40 8.89 10.74
C ILE A 337 13.49 8.85 11.98
N LEU A 338 14.00 9.35 13.13
CA LEU A 338 13.23 9.37 14.37
C LEU A 338 12.03 10.33 14.30
N MET A 339 12.16 11.48 13.65
CA MET A 339 11.08 12.44 13.45
C MET A 339 9.94 11.84 12.61
N LYS A 340 10.25 11.05 11.57
CA LYS A 340 9.21 10.33 10.83
C LYS A 340 8.43 9.36 11.70
N SER A 341 9.12 8.67 12.62
CA SER A 341 8.45 7.81 13.60
C SER A 341 7.45 8.60 14.46
N PHE A 342 7.86 9.79 14.92
CA PHE A 342 6.99 10.70 15.65
C PHE A 342 5.74 11.08 14.84
N ILE A 343 5.93 11.39 13.55
CA ILE A 343 4.87 11.74 12.61
C ILE A 343 3.87 10.59 12.40
N TYR A 344 4.35 9.36 12.18
CA TYR A 344 3.47 8.21 11.98
C TYR A 344 2.63 7.87 13.22
N ASN A 345 3.06 8.31 14.40
CA ASN A 345 2.37 8.10 15.68
C ASN A 345 1.58 9.31 16.15
N GLN A 346 1.37 10.33 15.31
CA GLN A 346 0.66 11.54 15.72
C GLN A 346 -0.70 11.25 16.37
N ASN A 347 -1.48 10.32 15.81
CA ASN A 347 -2.76 9.93 16.41
C ASN A 347 -2.62 9.33 17.83
N PHE A 348 -1.49 8.68 18.13
CA PHE A 348 -1.18 8.13 19.45
C PHE A 348 -0.79 9.23 20.45
N TYR A 349 -0.04 10.24 19.99
CA TYR A 349 0.45 11.33 20.85
C TYR A 349 -0.58 12.43 21.04
N PHE A 350 -1.41 12.72 20.06
CA PHE A 350 -2.24 13.92 20.09
C PHE A 350 -3.66 13.59 20.55
N GLY A 351 -4.33 12.55 20.03
CA GLY A 351 -5.75 12.26 20.28
C GLY A 351 -6.21 12.24 21.75
N GLN A 352 -5.37 11.82 22.69
CA GLN A 352 -5.56 11.94 24.15
C GLN A 352 -4.19 11.84 24.87
N TYR A 353 -3.30 12.84 24.70
CA TYR A 353 -1.98 12.80 25.34
C TYR A 353 -2.10 12.71 26.87
N HIS A 354 -1.77 11.54 27.42
CA HIS A 354 -1.46 11.38 28.83
C HIS A 354 -0.10 10.70 28.90
N PRO A 355 1.00 11.45 29.15
CA PRO A 355 2.34 10.87 29.22
C PRO A 355 2.40 9.69 30.20
N ASP A 356 1.59 9.74 31.25
CA ASP A 356 1.47 8.68 32.27
C ASP A 356 0.77 7.40 31.77
N LYS A 357 0.05 7.45 30.65
CA LYS A 357 -0.65 6.32 30.02
C LYS A 357 0.13 5.67 28.88
N ILE A 358 1.21 6.30 28.42
CA ILE A 358 2.09 5.71 27.41
C ILE A 358 2.90 4.59 28.08
N GLN A 359 2.48 3.35 27.88
CA GLN A 359 3.19 2.18 28.43
C GLN A 359 4.24 1.63 27.45
N ASP A 360 4.23 2.03 26.18
CA ASP A 360 5.16 1.52 25.18
C ASP A 360 6.57 2.11 25.37
N ALA A 361 7.56 1.23 25.45
CA ALA A 361 8.95 1.61 25.71
C ALA A 361 9.60 2.38 24.54
N CYS A 362 9.17 2.16 23.30
CA CYS A 362 9.68 2.89 22.14
C CYS A 362 9.09 4.30 22.10
N ALA A 363 7.82 4.45 22.47
CA ALA A 363 7.22 5.77 22.64
C ALA A 363 7.95 6.62 23.68
N LYS A 364 8.26 6.02 24.86
CA LYS A 364 9.04 6.70 25.90
C LYS A 364 10.46 7.06 25.44
N ALA A 365 11.14 6.14 24.75
CA ALA A 365 12.47 6.42 24.22
C ALA A 365 12.46 7.57 23.21
N LEU A 366 11.42 7.65 22.36
CA LEU A 366 11.25 8.75 21.42
C LEU A 366 10.95 10.09 22.11
N GLU A 367 10.17 10.09 23.20
CA GLU A 367 9.93 11.30 24.00
C GLU A 367 11.19 11.86 24.65
N ASP A 368 12.11 10.98 25.02
CA ASP A 368 13.38 11.31 25.65
C ASP A 368 14.49 11.62 24.63
N ALA A 369 14.31 11.24 23.37
CA ALA A 369 15.25 11.51 22.28
C ALA A 369 15.27 13.01 21.92
N PRO A 370 16.45 13.68 21.90
CA PRO A 370 16.55 15.10 21.59
C PRO A 370 16.51 15.34 20.07
N ILE A 371 15.31 15.22 19.49
CA ILE A 371 15.10 15.32 18.04
C ILE A 371 14.60 16.68 17.58
N PHE A 372 14.15 17.56 18.49
CA PHE A 372 13.61 18.87 18.14
C PHE A 372 14.69 19.94 18.19
N THR A 373 14.80 20.76 17.16
CA THR A 373 15.66 21.95 17.20
C THR A 373 14.82 23.17 17.57
N ALA A 374 15.42 24.17 18.22
CA ALA A 374 14.78 25.47 18.40
C ALA A 374 15.54 26.53 17.60
N TRP A 375 14.83 27.54 17.12
CA TRP A 375 15.40 28.63 16.33
C TRP A 375 16.27 29.57 17.18
N ASN A 376 15.76 29.99 18.33
CA ASN A 376 16.43 30.91 19.26
C ASN A 376 17.35 30.20 20.28
N HIS A 377 17.53 28.88 20.17
CA HIS A 377 18.53 28.14 20.95
C HIS A 377 19.36 27.23 20.06
N ARG A 378 20.69 27.23 20.27
CA ARG A 378 21.61 26.33 19.56
C ARG A 378 21.56 24.86 20.02
N GLY A 379 20.46 24.45 20.66
CA GLY A 379 20.27 23.16 21.28
C GLY A 379 19.29 22.27 20.53
N VAL A 380 19.43 20.97 20.77
CA VAL A 380 18.38 19.99 20.50
C VAL A 380 17.63 19.67 21.78
N PHE A 381 16.33 19.44 21.68
CA PHE A 381 15.42 19.23 22.78
C PHE A 381 14.64 17.94 22.57
N SER A 382 14.41 17.22 23.65
CA SER A 382 13.44 16.12 23.68
C SER A 382 12.03 16.65 23.92
N LEU A 383 11.00 15.86 23.63
CA LEU A 383 9.62 16.28 23.90
C LEU A 383 9.41 16.51 25.41
N ARG A 384 10.02 15.68 26.26
CA ARG A 384 9.95 15.87 27.72
C ARG A 384 10.60 17.17 28.18
N GLN A 385 11.73 17.56 27.57
CA GLN A 385 12.37 18.84 27.85
C GLN A 385 11.50 20.01 27.40
N LEU A 386 10.96 19.96 26.19
CA LEU A 386 10.02 20.97 25.69
C LEU A 386 8.79 21.08 26.59
N HIS A 387 8.20 19.96 27.00
CA HIS A 387 7.06 19.94 27.93
C HIS A 387 7.40 20.57 29.29
N SER A 388 8.59 20.30 29.84
CA SER A 388 9.07 20.93 31.09
C SER A 388 9.27 22.44 30.94
N ILE A 389 9.78 22.90 29.80
CA ILE A 389 9.94 24.32 29.47
C ILE A 389 8.57 24.97 29.33
N GLY A 390 7.68 24.38 28.54
CA GLY A 390 6.30 24.79 28.38
C GLY A 390 5.60 24.95 29.72
N ARG A 391 5.68 23.95 30.61
CA ARG A 391 5.12 24.01 31.98
C ARG A 391 5.59 25.20 32.80
N ARG A 392 6.87 25.55 32.71
CA ARG A 392 7.44 26.69 33.45
C ARG A 392 7.05 28.04 32.84
N GLN A 393 6.91 28.13 31.52
CA GLN A 393 6.65 29.37 30.79
C GLN A 393 5.17 29.62 30.49
N GLY A 394 4.33 28.59 30.64
CA GLY A 394 2.89 28.66 30.41
C GLY A 394 2.49 28.67 28.92
N HIS A 395 3.42 28.40 28.01
CA HIS A 395 3.22 28.19 26.58
C HIS A 395 4.49 27.58 25.93
N LEU A 396 4.35 26.97 24.75
CA LEU A 396 5.45 26.58 23.87
C LEU A 396 5.09 27.07 22.45
N LEU A 397 6.05 27.61 21.71
CA LEU A 397 5.81 28.05 20.33
C LEU A 397 6.44 27.09 19.34
N PHE A 398 5.66 26.67 18.36
CA PHE A 398 6.10 25.93 17.19
C PHE A 398 6.02 26.86 15.98
N ALA A 399 7.11 27.04 15.25
CA ALA A 399 7.14 27.89 14.08
C ALA A 399 7.18 27.08 12.79
N ARG A 400 6.34 27.48 11.83
CA ARG A 400 6.10 26.78 10.54
C ARG A 400 7.18 27.05 9.49
N ASN A 401 7.79 28.24 9.52
CA ASN A 401 8.79 28.67 8.56
C ASN A 401 9.72 29.73 9.17
N GLY A 402 10.80 30.07 8.46
CA GLY A 402 11.74 31.11 8.88
C GLY A 402 11.07 32.45 9.18
N ASP A 403 10.13 32.87 8.33
CA ASP A 403 9.47 34.19 8.43
C ASP A 403 8.67 34.37 9.73
N THR A 404 7.88 33.36 10.13
CA THR A 404 7.14 33.38 11.41
C THR A 404 8.10 33.43 12.59
N THR A 405 9.29 32.86 12.41
CA THR A 405 10.28 32.75 13.49
C THR A 405 11.07 34.03 13.68
N GLU A 406 11.47 34.71 12.60
CA GLU A 406 12.14 36.02 12.67
C GLU A 406 11.22 37.05 13.37
N LEU A 407 9.92 37.02 13.09
CA LEU A 407 8.92 37.84 13.78
C LEU A 407 8.88 37.60 15.30
N LEU A 408 8.95 36.34 15.72
CA LEU A 408 8.93 35.97 17.15
C LEU A 408 10.26 36.30 17.86
N ASP A 409 11.39 36.14 17.17
CA ASP A 409 12.73 36.45 17.70
C ASP A 409 12.92 37.98 17.87
N LEU A 410 12.45 38.77 16.90
CA LEU A 410 12.45 40.24 16.97
C LEU A 410 11.60 40.81 18.12
N GLN A 411 10.65 40.03 18.64
CA GLN A 411 9.77 40.42 19.75
C GLN A 411 10.34 40.06 21.13
N GLY A 412 11.55 39.49 21.21
CA GLY A 412 12.23 39.19 22.47
C GLY A 412 11.64 37.99 23.21
N TYR A 413 11.10 37.00 22.49
CA TYR A 413 10.54 35.81 23.11
C TYR A 413 11.65 34.89 23.64
N GLU A 414 11.71 34.73 24.97
CA GLU A 414 12.76 33.94 25.63
C GLU A 414 12.51 32.42 25.62
N ALA A 415 11.30 31.97 25.24
CA ALA A 415 10.96 30.55 25.16
C ALA A 415 11.51 29.91 23.88
N PRO A 416 11.97 28.64 23.89
CA PRO A 416 12.39 27.95 22.68
C PRO A 416 11.29 27.92 21.62
N ILE A 417 11.61 28.48 20.45
CA ILE A 417 10.76 28.41 19.26
C ILE A 417 11.14 27.15 18.51
N VAL A 418 10.36 26.09 18.65
CA VAL A 418 10.68 24.79 18.05
C VAL A 418 10.56 24.89 16.53
N ARG A 419 11.63 24.52 15.80
CA ARG A 419 11.61 24.47 14.34
C ARG A 419 10.77 23.28 13.90
N MET A 420 9.73 23.54 13.13
CA MET A 420 9.08 22.49 12.34
C MET A 420 9.72 22.56 10.96
N GLU A 421 10.77 21.78 10.72
CA GLU A 421 11.49 21.80 9.43
C GLU A 421 10.52 21.52 8.25
N ASP A 422 10.77 22.13 7.08
CA ASP A 422 9.92 22.13 5.88
C ASP A 422 9.49 20.73 5.38
N HIS A 423 10.17 19.68 5.83
CA HIS A 423 9.99 18.29 5.42
C HIS A 423 8.81 17.57 6.08
N CYS A 424 8.12 18.22 7.03
CA CYS A 424 6.94 17.64 7.71
C CYS A 424 5.61 18.25 7.22
N TYR A 425 5.66 19.16 6.25
CA TYR A 425 4.56 20.03 5.85
C TYR A 425 3.25 19.31 5.44
N PRO A 426 3.25 18.20 4.68
CA PRO A 426 2.00 17.56 4.26
C PRO A 426 1.27 16.84 5.42
N THR A 427 2.03 16.25 6.34
CA THR A 427 1.48 15.46 7.46
C THR A 427 1.07 16.35 8.64
N PHE A 428 1.64 17.54 8.76
CA PHE A 428 1.34 18.48 9.84
C PHE A 428 0.02 19.22 9.69
N LYS A 429 -0.72 19.11 8.57
CA LYS A 429 -2.09 19.63 8.48
C LYS A 429 -3.01 19.06 9.58
N GLY A 430 -2.74 17.82 10.01
CA GLY A 430 -3.42 17.17 11.14
C GLY A 430 -2.95 17.64 12.52
N ILE A 431 -1.64 17.91 12.70
CA ILE A 431 -1.11 18.54 13.92
C ILE A 431 -1.56 20.00 14.01
N GLU A 432 -1.76 20.72 12.91
CA GLU A 432 -2.16 22.14 12.95
C GLU A 432 -3.48 22.29 13.72
N THR A 433 -4.46 21.42 13.43
CA THR A 433 -5.73 21.32 14.17
C THR A 433 -5.48 20.92 15.64
N PHE A 434 -4.58 19.96 15.90
CA PHE A 434 -4.41 19.39 17.23
C PHE A 434 -3.45 20.15 18.16
N ALA A 435 -2.40 20.79 17.66
CA ALA A 435 -1.47 21.62 18.42
C ALA A 435 -2.10 22.98 18.74
N LEU A 436 -2.98 23.47 17.86
CA LEU A 436 -3.96 24.49 18.22
C LEU A 436 -4.85 23.94 19.34
N ASP A 437 -5.51 22.78 19.19
CA ASP A 437 -6.35 22.15 20.25
C ASP A 437 -5.63 21.85 21.58
N ALA A 438 -4.35 21.49 21.56
CA ALA A 438 -3.54 21.20 22.75
C ALA A 438 -3.07 22.48 23.45
N LEU A 439 -2.85 23.57 22.69
CA LEU A 439 -2.80 24.93 23.24
C LEU A 439 -4.17 25.32 23.84
N HIS A 440 -5.29 24.87 23.27
CA HIS A 440 -6.66 25.17 23.71
C HIS A 440 -7.04 24.47 25.02
N THR A 441 -6.61 23.23 25.24
CA THR A 441 -6.94 22.49 26.47
C THR A 441 -6.15 22.97 27.69
N TRP A 442 -4.99 23.60 27.49
CA TRP A 442 -4.07 23.86 28.60
C TRP A 442 -4.37 25.14 29.41
N LYS A 443 -5.27 26.00 28.94
CA LYS A 443 -5.66 27.24 29.66
C LYS A 443 -7.16 27.56 29.73
N GLY A 444 -8.03 26.81 29.08
CA GLY A 444 -9.47 27.15 29.03
C GLY A 444 -9.75 28.52 28.38
N GLN A 445 -8.81 29.06 27.59
CA GLN A 445 -9.01 30.27 26.79
C GLN A 445 -9.50 29.88 25.41
N THR A 446 -10.48 30.62 24.89
CA THR A 446 -11.01 30.41 23.53
C THR A 446 -10.00 30.92 22.50
N ASN A 447 -10.09 30.41 21.27
CA ASN A 447 -9.31 30.91 20.14
C ASN A 447 -9.46 32.43 19.97
N GLU A 448 -10.68 32.93 20.15
CA GLU A 448 -11.00 34.36 20.11
C GLU A 448 -10.16 35.15 21.11
N GLU A 449 -10.08 34.75 22.38
CA GLU A 449 -9.28 35.49 23.39
C GLU A 449 -7.78 35.53 23.05
N PHE A 450 -7.24 34.48 22.43
CA PHE A 450 -5.85 34.44 22.00
C PHE A 450 -5.62 35.33 20.78
N TYR A 451 -6.44 35.19 19.74
CA TYR A 451 -6.35 36.03 18.54
C TYR A 451 -6.65 37.50 18.85
N GLU A 452 -7.61 37.80 19.71
CA GLU A 452 -7.87 39.15 20.22
C GLU A 452 -6.65 39.72 20.93
N LYS A 453 -5.95 38.93 21.76
CA LYS A 453 -4.70 39.39 22.38
C LYS A 453 -3.60 39.61 21.35
N LEU A 454 -3.53 38.81 20.29
CA LEU A 454 -2.58 39.02 19.20
C LEU A 454 -2.93 40.29 18.40
N VAL A 455 -4.21 40.53 18.12
CA VAL A 455 -4.71 41.76 17.48
C VAL A 455 -4.47 42.99 18.36
N GLN A 456 -4.82 42.93 19.65
CA GLN A 456 -4.61 44.01 20.62
C GLN A 456 -3.13 44.36 20.79
N LYS A 457 -2.24 43.38 20.63
CA LYS A 457 -0.78 43.57 20.63
C LYS A 457 -0.20 43.99 19.28
N GLY A 458 -1.03 44.14 18.25
CA GLY A 458 -0.60 44.48 16.89
C GLY A 458 0.20 43.37 16.18
N VAL A 459 0.12 42.13 16.67
CA VAL A 459 0.81 40.95 16.11
C VAL A 459 0.13 40.48 14.83
N ILE A 460 -1.20 40.57 14.77
CA ILE A 460 -1.99 40.19 13.60
C ILE A 460 -2.88 41.36 13.22
N ASP A 461 -2.85 41.71 11.93
CA ASP A 461 -3.82 42.64 11.36
C ASP A 461 -5.22 42.00 11.44
N PRO A 462 -6.18 42.60 12.17
CA PRO A 462 -7.52 42.03 12.29
C PRO A 462 -8.22 41.83 10.95
N GLU A 463 -7.86 42.60 9.91
CA GLU A 463 -8.40 42.39 8.56
C GLU A 463 -7.90 41.08 7.91
N LYS A 464 -6.75 40.54 8.35
CA LYS A 464 -6.23 39.25 7.89
C LYS A 464 -6.84 38.05 8.63
N LEU A 465 -7.56 38.27 9.74
CA LEU A 465 -8.28 37.23 10.49
C LEU A 465 -9.74 37.08 10.05
N LYS A 466 -10.28 38.05 9.31
CA LYS A 466 -11.59 37.87 8.68
C LYS A 466 -11.47 36.76 7.65
N THR A 467 -12.23 35.68 7.84
CA THR A 467 -12.34 34.61 6.85
C THR A 467 -12.81 35.25 5.55
N ARG A 468 -11.91 35.30 4.56
CA ARG A 468 -12.25 35.80 3.25
C ARG A 468 -12.80 34.62 2.46
N VAL A 469 -14.13 34.60 2.35
CA VAL A 469 -14.85 33.67 1.47
C VAL A 469 -14.99 34.36 0.13
N ASP A 470 -14.02 34.12 -0.76
CA ASP A 470 -14.12 34.57 -2.14
C ASP A 470 -14.97 33.53 -2.91
N VAL A 471 -16.27 33.83 -3.05
CA VAL A 471 -17.20 33.01 -3.85
C VAL A 471 -16.72 33.02 -5.30
N VAL A 472 -16.48 31.84 -5.85
CA VAL A 472 -16.03 31.65 -7.22
C VAL A 472 -17.23 31.85 -8.14
N GLU A 473 -17.11 32.75 -9.12
CA GLU A 473 -18.18 32.98 -10.10
C GLU A 473 -18.49 31.69 -10.88
N GLU A 474 -19.77 31.35 -11.01
CA GLU A 474 -20.21 30.08 -11.61
C GLU A 474 -19.70 29.89 -13.06
N ASP A 475 -19.54 31.00 -13.80
CA ASP A 475 -18.98 31.00 -15.16
C ASP A 475 -17.48 30.67 -15.22
N SER A 476 -16.76 30.83 -14.10
CA SER A 476 -15.34 30.50 -13.99
C SER A 476 -15.09 29.04 -13.56
N LEU A 477 -16.16 28.30 -13.22
CA LEU A 477 -16.08 26.91 -12.83
C LEU A 477 -15.88 25.98 -14.04
N SER A 478 -15.05 24.96 -13.85
CA SER A 478 -14.93 23.86 -14.80
C SER A 478 -16.27 23.14 -14.98
N ASN A 479 -16.42 22.41 -16.10
CA ASN A 479 -17.64 21.63 -16.35
C ASN A 479 -17.93 20.63 -15.21
N ASN A 480 -16.89 20.08 -14.61
CA ASN A 480 -17.04 19.09 -13.53
C ASN A 480 -17.49 19.75 -12.22
N GLU A 481 -16.92 20.91 -11.87
CA GLU A 481 -17.38 21.72 -10.73
C GLU A 481 -18.84 22.17 -10.91
N ARG A 482 -19.25 22.56 -12.12
CA ARG A 482 -20.67 22.89 -12.41
C ARG A 482 -21.60 21.70 -12.29
N ASN A 483 -21.18 20.52 -12.77
CA ASN A 483 -21.95 19.29 -12.61
C ASN A 483 -22.08 18.90 -11.13
N PHE A 484 -21.00 19.02 -10.37
CA PHE A 484 -20.97 18.80 -8.92
C PHE A 484 -21.96 19.72 -8.19
N LEU A 485 -21.90 21.03 -8.44
CA LEU A 485 -22.85 21.99 -7.88
C LEU A 485 -24.29 21.69 -8.28
N THR A 486 -24.52 21.31 -9.54
CA THR A 486 -25.86 20.94 -10.03
C THR A 486 -26.40 19.72 -9.29
N GLY A 487 -25.56 18.70 -9.05
CA GLY A 487 -25.93 17.52 -8.29
C GLY A 487 -26.33 17.83 -6.85
N LEU A 488 -25.54 18.66 -6.15
CA LEU A 488 -25.84 19.11 -4.80
C LEU A 488 -27.09 19.98 -4.71
N ARG A 489 -27.29 20.89 -5.67
CA ARG A 489 -28.53 21.67 -5.78
C ARG A 489 -29.72 20.75 -6.00
N GLY A 490 -29.59 19.73 -6.85
CA GLY A 490 -30.60 18.70 -7.04
C GLY A 490 -30.97 17.98 -5.74
N ILE A 491 -29.97 17.60 -4.94
CA ILE A 491 -30.18 17.01 -3.61
C ILE A 491 -30.91 17.97 -2.67
N LEU A 492 -30.52 19.25 -2.59
CA LEU A 492 -31.22 20.21 -1.72
C LEU A 492 -32.64 20.55 -2.19
N GLN A 493 -32.93 20.38 -3.47
CA GLN A 493 -34.28 20.57 -4.00
C GLN A 493 -35.18 19.33 -3.84
N SER A 494 -34.63 18.18 -3.41
CA SER A 494 -35.42 16.99 -3.07
C SER A 494 -36.45 17.31 -1.99
N SER A 495 -37.68 16.85 -2.22
CA SER A 495 -38.78 17.04 -1.27
C SER A 495 -38.51 16.36 0.07
N MET A 496 -37.94 15.14 0.02
CA MET A 496 -37.57 14.35 1.19
C MET A 496 -36.41 14.97 1.97
N VAL A 497 -35.42 15.53 1.26
CA VAL A 497 -34.32 16.27 1.88
C VAL A 497 -34.82 17.54 2.56
N LYS A 498 -35.66 18.34 1.90
CA LYS A 498 -36.26 19.54 2.51
C LYS A 498 -37.08 19.21 3.75
N GLU A 499 -37.90 18.17 3.71
CA GLU A 499 -38.66 17.72 4.88
C GLU A 499 -37.72 17.28 6.02
N THR A 500 -36.63 16.59 5.69
CA THR A 500 -35.62 16.16 6.66
C THR A 500 -34.91 17.35 7.31
N LEU A 501 -34.49 18.34 6.51
CA LEU A 501 -33.88 19.57 7.01
C LEU A 501 -34.86 20.36 7.89
N ALA A 502 -36.12 20.49 7.48
CA ALA A 502 -37.15 21.14 8.27
C ALA A 502 -37.42 20.43 9.62
N LYS A 503 -37.43 19.09 9.64
CA LYS A 503 -37.54 18.30 10.89
C LYS A 503 -36.36 18.52 11.85
N LEU A 504 -35.20 18.89 11.31
CA LEU A 504 -34.01 19.25 12.08
C LEU A 504 -34.00 20.73 12.50
N GLY A 505 -35.00 21.52 12.11
CA GLY A 505 -35.07 22.95 12.39
C GLY A 505 -34.14 23.79 11.53
N LEU A 506 -33.71 23.27 10.38
CA LEU A 506 -32.84 23.98 9.42
C LEU A 506 -33.67 24.67 8.35
N ASP A 507 -33.10 25.73 7.78
CA ASP A 507 -33.69 26.37 6.60
C ASP A 507 -33.72 25.36 5.44
N THR A 508 -34.66 25.51 4.51
CA THR A 508 -34.75 24.66 3.31
C THR A 508 -34.29 25.39 2.05
N ASP A 509 -34.09 26.71 2.13
CA ASP A 509 -33.76 27.56 1.01
C ASP A 509 -32.30 28.01 1.07
N TYR A 510 -31.40 27.03 1.03
CA TYR A 510 -29.96 27.25 0.93
C TYR A 510 -29.51 27.52 -0.51
N SER A 511 -28.62 28.49 -0.67
CA SER A 511 -27.85 28.69 -1.91
C SER A 511 -26.46 28.05 -1.78
N ILE A 512 -26.07 27.25 -2.77
CA ILE A 512 -24.76 26.56 -2.75
C ILE A 512 -23.80 27.25 -3.73
N HIS A 513 -22.60 27.53 -3.23
CA HIS A 513 -21.50 28.18 -3.93
C HIS A 513 -20.22 27.35 -3.79
N ILE A 514 -19.30 27.44 -4.75
CA ILE A 514 -17.90 27.02 -4.54
C ILE A 514 -17.12 28.25 -4.12
N ALA A 515 -16.26 28.13 -3.12
CA ALA A 515 -15.43 29.22 -2.62
C ALA A 515 -13.98 28.78 -2.48
N ASP A 516 -13.07 29.74 -2.73
CA ASP A 516 -11.67 29.61 -2.35
C ASP A 516 -11.53 30.08 -0.90
N ILE A 517 -11.55 29.11 0.02
CA ILE A 517 -11.48 29.38 1.46
C ILE A 517 -10.02 29.33 1.89
N THR A 518 -9.48 30.47 2.33
CA THR A 518 -8.11 30.53 2.86
C THR A 518 -8.05 29.83 4.22
N PRO A 519 -7.11 28.89 4.45
CA PRO A 519 -7.14 27.98 5.61
C PRO A 519 -6.93 28.62 6.98
N THR A 520 -6.71 29.93 7.06
CA THR A 520 -6.32 30.60 8.31
C THR A 520 -7.51 30.87 9.25
N GLY A 521 -8.74 30.59 8.84
CA GLY A 521 -9.96 30.85 9.62
C GLY A 521 -10.89 29.65 9.75
N VAL A 522 -10.40 28.49 10.23
CA VAL A 522 -11.18 27.23 10.29
C VAL A 522 -12.35 27.26 11.29
N ALA A 523 -12.51 28.32 12.10
CA ALA A 523 -13.61 28.43 13.06
C ALA A 523 -14.40 29.75 13.00
N ALA A 524 -14.03 30.69 12.11
CA ALA A 524 -14.69 31.98 12.06
C ALA A 524 -15.60 32.06 10.82
N CYS A 525 -16.91 32.08 11.10
CA CYS A 525 -17.95 32.69 10.26
C CYS A 525 -18.52 31.87 9.08
N TYR A 526 -18.84 30.59 9.27
CA TYR A 526 -19.98 30.03 8.50
C TYR A 526 -21.33 30.53 9.02
N SER A 527 -21.42 30.88 10.31
CA SER A 527 -22.63 31.47 10.93
C SER A 527 -23.08 32.77 10.25
N ASP A 528 -22.15 33.53 9.68
CA ASP A 528 -22.42 34.84 9.10
C ASP A 528 -22.82 34.75 7.62
N LEU A 529 -22.73 33.55 7.03
CA LEU A 529 -23.12 33.28 5.66
C LEU A 529 -24.64 33.09 5.51
N GLY A 530 -25.40 33.04 6.61
CA GLY A 530 -26.86 32.87 6.56
C GLY A 530 -27.26 31.61 5.82
N ASN A 531 -28.07 31.74 4.76
CA ASN A 531 -28.52 30.61 3.94
C ASN A 531 -27.56 30.28 2.78
N HIS A 532 -26.26 30.55 2.94
CA HIS A 532 -25.25 30.24 1.92
C HIS A 532 -24.35 29.08 2.38
N ILE A 533 -24.33 28.01 1.59
CA ILE A 533 -23.42 26.87 1.75
C ILE A 533 -22.23 27.09 0.81
N CYS A 534 -21.05 27.33 1.35
CA CYS A 534 -19.83 27.55 0.57
C CYS A 534 -18.94 26.31 0.63
N ILE A 535 -18.83 25.60 -0.49
CA ILE A 535 -18.02 24.39 -0.58
C ILE A 535 -16.60 24.77 -0.94
N ASN A 536 -15.64 24.33 -0.12
CA ASN A 536 -14.24 24.51 -0.44
C ASN A 536 -13.91 23.85 -1.79
N ARG A 537 -13.30 24.60 -2.71
CA ARG A 537 -12.90 24.10 -4.04
C ARG A 537 -12.09 22.79 -3.98
N ALA A 538 -11.25 22.61 -2.97
CA ALA A 538 -10.50 21.35 -2.77
C ALA A 538 -11.39 20.13 -2.48
N ASN A 539 -12.52 20.33 -1.77
CA ASN A 539 -13.50 19.29 -1.51
C ASN A 539 -14.22 18.90 -2.81
N SER A 540 -14.52 19.87 -3.69
CA SER A 540 -15.15 19.62 -5.00
C SER A 540 -14.27 18.76 -5.92
N ILE A 541 -12.96 19.03 -5.96
CA ILE A 541 -11.99 18.26 -6.77
C ILE A 541 -11.85 16.84 -6.21
N SER A 542 -11.82 16.70 -4.88
CA SER A 542 -11.69 15.40 -4.22
C SER A 542 -12.92 14.52 -4.44
N ALA A 543 -14.12 15.11 -4.38
CA ALA A 543 -15.38 14.45 -4.69
C ALA A 543 -15.43 13.96 -6.15
N GLN A 544 -14.97 14.81 -7.08
CA GLN A 544 -14.90 14.46 -8.50
C GLN A 544 -14.00 13.24 -8.75
N TYR A 545 -12.82 13.20 -8.13
CA TYR A 545 -11.90 12.06 -8.27
C TYR A 545 -12.56 10.75 -7.82
N MET A 546 -13.35 10.78 -6.75
CA MET A 546 -14.10 9.60 -6.28
C MET A 546 -15.23 9.20 -7.24
N MET A 547 -15.96 10.16 -7.80
CA MET A 547 -17.04 9.89 -8.77
C MET A 547 -16.53 9.21 -10.04
N GLU A 548 -15.36 9.62 -10.54
CA GLU A 548 -14.75 9.04 -11.74
C GLU A 548 -14.35 7.56 -11.55
N GLN A 549 -14.13 7.12 -10.31
CA GLN A 549 -13.75 5.74 -9.98
C GLN A 549 -14.94 4.82 -9.73
N GLU A 550 -16.03 5.31 -9.12
CA GLU A 550 -17.08 4.44 -8.54
C GLU A 550 -18.46 4.53 -9.21
N GLY A 551 -18.66 5.44 -10.17
CA GLY A 551 -19.81 5.41 -11.09
C GLY A 551 -21.20 5.70 -10.49
N ASN A 552 -21.35 5.83 -9.17
CA ASN A 552 -22.60 6.22 -8.52
C ASN A 552 -22.46 7.61 -7.88
N THR A 553 -23.18 8.61 -8.40
CA THR A 553 -22.83 10.03 -8.21
C THR A 553 -23.47 10.69 -6.99
N ALA A 554 -24.66 10.25 -6.54
CA ALA A 554 -25.43 10.96 -5.51
C ALA A 554 -24.92 10.70 -4.08
N LEU A 555 -24.47 9.48 -3.77
CA LEU A 555 -24.06 9.11 -2.40
C LEU A 555 -22.78 9.80 -1.94
N PHE A 556 -21.93 10.26 -2.85
CA PHE A 556 -20.71 11.02 -2.52
C PHE A 556 -20.97 12.47 -2.12
N TYR A 557 -22.09 13.03 -2.54
CA TYR A 557 -22.44 14.42 -2.24
C TYR A 557 -22.94 14.60 -0.81
N ILE A 558 -23.51 13.54 -0.24
CA ILE A 558 -24.20 13.59 1.05
C ILE A 558 -23.24 13.87 2.22
N PRO A 559 -22.08 13.19 2.36
CA PRO A 559 -21.16 13.48 3.44
C PRO A 559 -20.61 14.91 3.37
N ILE A 560 -20.37 15.42 2.16
CA ILE A 560 -19.89 16.78 1.94
C ILE A 560 -20.97 17.77 2.35
N LEU A 561 -22.20 17.59 1.87
CA LEU A 561 -23.32 18.45 2.21
C LEU A 561 -23.61 18.44 3.72
N ALA A 562 -23.58 17.27 4.37
CA ALA A 562 -23.76 17.13 5.80
C ALA A 562 -22.69 17.86 6.61
N HIS A 563 -21.43 17.78 6.16
CA HIS A 563 -20.31 18.50 6.76
C HIS A 563 -20.52 20.02 6.68
N GLU A 564 -20.87 20.54 5.50
CA GLU A 564 -21.07 21.98 5.30
C GLU A 564 -22.37 22.51 5.97
N LEU A 565 -23.40 21.67 6.11
CA LEU A 565 -24.58 22.01 6.91
C LEU A 565 -24.28 22.06 8.41
N SER A 566 -23.40 21.18 8.89
CA SER A 566 -22.98 21.16 10.30
C SER A 566 -22.29 22.46 10.70
N HIS A 567 -21.57 23.08 9.76
CA HIS A 567 -20.95 24.39 9.95
C HIS A 567 -21.94 25.50 10.26
N ASN A 568 -23.12 25.46 9.64
CA ASN A 568 -24.19 26.44 9.87
C ASN A 568 -24.85 26.27 11.25
N ILE A 569 -24.69 25.12 11.91
CA ILE A 569 -25.40 24.79 13.14
C ILE A 569 -24.47 24.86 14.36
N ALA A 570 -23.31 24.20 14.29
CA ALA A 570 -22.43 24.05 15.44
C ALA A 570 -21.39 25.19 15.54
N GLY A 571 -21.12 25.92 14.45
CA GLY A 571 -20.19 27.05 14.40
C GLY A 571 -18.73 26.74 14.73
N ARG A 572 -18.41 25.53 15.23
CA ARG A 572 -17.07 25.09 15.67
C ARG A 572 -16.86 23.62 15.31
N HIS A 573 -15.65 23.26 14.86
CA HIS A 573 -15.25 21.87 14.61
C HIS A 573 -14.89 21.13 15.91
N ASP A 574 -15.89 20.79 16.72
CA ASP A 574 -15.72 19.96 17.91
C ASP A 574 -16.44 18.61 17.79
N ASN A 575 -16.39 17.77 18.84
CA ASN A 575 -17.09 16.48 18.83
C ASN A 575 -18.60 16.61 18.54
N PRO A 576 -19.34 17.58 19.11
CA PRO A 576 -20.71 17.89 18.68
C PRO A 576 -20.88 18.13 17.19
N PHE A 577 -19.97 18.88 16.54
CA PHE A 577 -20.01 19.08 15.09
C PHE A 577 -19.88 17.77 14.31
N TYR A 578 -18.92 16.91 14.65
CA TYR A 578 -18.74 15.66 13.91
C TYR A 578 -19.90 14.68 14.12
N ASN A 579 -20.43 14.60 15.35
CA ASN A 579 -21.63 13.81 15.63
C ASN A 579 -22.83 14.31 14.83
N LEU A 580 -22.99 15.63 14.72
CA LEU A 580 -24.05 16.26 13.94
C LEU A 580 -23.88 16.00 12.44
N SER A 581 -22.64 16.06 11.93
CA SER A 581 -22.31 15.75 10.54
C SER A 581 -22.64 14.30 10.20
N ASP A 582 -22.31 13.35 11.07
CA ASP A 582 -22.62 11.93 10.88
C ASP A 582 -24.13 11.67 10.93
N GLU A 583 -24.84 12.32 11.85
CA GLU A 583 -26.30 12.26 11.95
C GLU A 583 -26.98 12.82 10.71
N LEU A 584 -26.56 14.00 10.24
CA LEU A 584 -27.04 14.63 9.01
C LEU A 584 -26.77 13.75 7.79
N SER A 585 -25.56 13.21 7.66
CA SER A 585 -25.19 12.34 6.55
C SER A 585 -26.08 11.09 6.50
N SER A 586 -26.34 10.46 7.65
CA SER A 586 -27.21 9.30 7.75
C SER A 586 -28.66 9.62 7.38
N LYS A 587 -29.20 10.73 7.88
CA LYS A 587 -30.58 11.16 7.61
C LYS A 587 -30.80 11.55 6.15
N LEU A 588 -29.86 12.29 5.56
CA LEU A 588 -29.90 12.68 4.14
C LEU A 588 -29.78 11.46 3.21
N THR A 589 -28.96 10.48 3.58
CA THR A 589 -28.84 9.21 2.83
C THR A 589 -30.15 8.44 2.81
N LEU A 590 -30.82 8.33 3.95
CA LEU A 590 -32.13 7.69 4.03
C LEU A 590 -33.18 8.44 3.20
N ALA A 591 -33.22 9.77 3.31
CA ALA A 591 -34.17 10.60 2.56
C ALA A 591 -34.04 10.43 1.04
N ILE A 592 -32.81 10.41 0.51
CA ILE A 592 -32.56 10.20 -0.92
C ILE A 592 -32.88 8.75 -1.33
N ALA A 593 -32.52 7.77 -0.50
CA ALA A 593 -32.82 6.36 -0.79
C ALA A 593 -34.35 6.12 -0.85
N GLU A 594 -35.12 6.74 0.04
CA GLU A 594 -36.58 6.67 0.02
C GLU A 594 -37.16 7.30 -1.25
N GLU A 595 -36.66 8.47 -1.66
CA GLU A 595 -37.11 9.14 -2.89
C GLU A 595 -36.76 8.37 -4.17
N MET A 596 -35.64 7.63 -4.19
CA MET A 596 -35.27 6.78 -5.33
C MET A 596 -36.15 5.53 -5.48
N VAL A 597 -36.82 5.11 -4.41
CA VAL A 597 -37.70 3.93 -4.40
C VAL A 597 -39.14 4.29 -4.78
N THR A 598 -39.58 5.52 -4.51
CA THR A 598 -40.88 6.08 -4.90
C THR A 598 -40.90 6.57 -6.33
#